data_AF-A0A2J8AH53-F1
#
_entry.id   AF-A0A2J8AH53-F1
#
_cell.length_a   1.000
_cell.length_b   1.000
_cell.length_c   1.000
_cell.angle_alpha   90.00
_cell.angle_beta   90.00
_cell.angle_gamma   90.00
#
_symmetry.space_group_name_H-M   'P 1'
#
loop_
_entity.id
_entity.type
_entity.pdbx_description
1 polymer ?
#
loop_
_entity_poly.entity_id
_entity_poly.type
_entity_poly.pdbx_seq_one_letter_code
_entity_poly.pdbx_strand_id
1 'polypeptide(L)'
;MSRRVASANAARTEEELLRHHLAILRSFTGLLAQNESSVASQTVAAFAELLDDCVLDLAQEVHREARTGALPPSESLDAAPAAPPDSAHPQHAHPPPRPGCRGPVDVFGQSHPAKATDVVSCRNCGRHVQAGSFAPHLEKCMGKGRAAARAASRRMAGQS
;
A
#
# COMPACT_ATOMS: atom_id res chain seq x y z
N MET A 1 -8.25 -37.47 -7.64
CA MET A 1 -8.85 -37.25 -8.99
C MET A 1 -10.10 -36.35 -8.97
N SER A 2 -10.85 -36.22 -7.86
CA SER A 2 -12.08 -35.40 -7.82
C SER A 2 -11.92 -33.87 -7.90
N ARG A 3 -10.84 -33.28 -7.38
CA ARG A 3 -10.68 -31.80 -7.40
C ARG A 3 -10.50 -31.20 -8.80
N ARG A 4 -9.89 -31.95 -9.73
CA ARG A 4 -9.70 -31.48 -11.13
C ARG A 4 -11.00 -31.52 -11.94
N VAL A 5 -11.86 -32.50 -11.70
CA VAL A 5 -13.17 -32.63 -12.39
C VAL A 5 -14.14 -31.54 -11.92
N ALA A 6 -14.13 -31.20 -10.62
CA ALA A 6 -14.94 -30.10 -10.09
C ALA A 6 -14.53 -28.73 -10.66
N SER A 7 -13.22 -28.45 -10.77
CA SER A 7 -12.71 -27.22 -11.38
C SER A 7 -13.01 -27.13 -12.89
N ALA A 8 -12.92 -28.25 -13.62
CA ALA A 8 -13.29 -28.29 -15.04
C ALA A 8 -14.81 -28.12 -15.29
N ASN A 9 -15.65 -28.66 -14.42
CA ASN A 9 -17.10 -28.44 -14.49
C ASN A 9 -17.50 -27.02 -14.06
N ALA A 10 -16.83 -26.43 -13.06
CA ALA A 10 -17.04 -25.04 -12.66
C ALA A 10 -16.60 -24.04 -13.75
N ALA A 11 -15.45 -24.28 -14.38
CA ALA A 11 -14.99 -23.50 -15.53
C ALA A 11 -15.93 -23.61 -16.73
N ARG A 12 -16.54 -24.79 -16.96
CA ARG A 12 -17.57 -24.96 -18.00
C ARG A 12 -18.82 -24.12 -17.70
N THR A 13 -19.28 -24.10 -16.46
CA THR A 13 -20.45 -23.27 -16.09
C THR A 13 -20.16 -21.77 -16.17
N GLU A 14 -18.94 -21.34 -15.83
CA GLU A 14 -18.52 -19.94 -15.95
C GLU A 14 -18.39 -19.52 -17.42
N GLU A 15 -17.76 -20.35 -18.24
CA GLU A 15 -17.62 -20.10 -19.66
C GLU A 15 -18.98 -20.08 -20.38
N GLU A 16 -19.91 -20.96 -20.01
CA GLU A 16 -21.30 -20.95 -20.50
C GLU A 16 -22.05 -19.68 -20.07
N LEU A 17 -21.88 -19.24 -18.81
CA LEU A 17 -22.46 -18.00 -18.32
C LEU A 17 -21.91 -16.77 -19.08
N LEU A 18 -20.59 -16.74 -19.30
CA LEU A 18 -19.93 -15.69 -20.09
C LEU A 18 -20.46 -15.67 -21.52
N ARG A 19 -20.59 -16.84 -22.18
CA ARG A 19 -21.19 -16.92 -23.52
C ARG A 19 -22.62 -16.40 -23.54
N HIS A 20 -23.42 -16.72 -22.52
CA HIS A 20 -24.79 -16.25 -22.40
C HIS A 20 -24.85 -14.72 -22.23
N HIS A 21 -24.01 -14.15 -21.35
CA HIS A 21 -23.92 -12.70 -21.18
C HIS A 21 -23.48 -11.99 -22.46
N LEU A 22 -22.46 -12.51 -23.15
CA LEU A 22 -22.00 -11.96 -24.43
C LEU A 22 -23.10 -12.03 -25.51
N ALA A 23 -23.90 -13.11 -25.53
CA ALA A 23 -25.03 -13.22 -26.45
C ALA A 23 -26.10 -12.15 -26.19
N ILE A 24 -26.43 -11.88 -24.92
CA ILE A 24 -27.34 -10.79 -24.53
C ILE A 24 -26.77 -9.44 -24.94
N LEU A 25 -25.50 -9.18 -24.65
CA LEU A 25 -24.89 -7.89 -24.98
C LEU A 25 -24.92 -7.63 -26.49
N ARG A 26 -24.59 -8.64 -27.30
CA ARG A 26 -24.64 -8.56 -28.77
C ARG A 26 -26.06 -8.33 -29.30
N SER A 27 -27.06 -8.98 -28.74
CA SER A 27 -28.46 -8.77 -29.16
C SER A 27 -28.91 -7.36 -28.83
N PHE A 28 -28.54 -6.85 -27.65
CA PHE A 28 -28.83 -5.48 -27.24
C PHE A 28 -28.13 -4.45 -28.16
N THR A 29 -26.86 -4.68 -28.54
CA THR A 29 -26.16 -3.80 -29.49
C THR A 29 -26.87 -3.77 -30.85
N GLY A 30 -27.31 -4.93 -31.34
CA GLY A 30 -28.07 -5.04 -32.58
C GLY A 30 -29.43 -4.34 -32.54
N LEU A 31 -30.09 -4.29 -31.38
CA LEU A 31 -31.34 -3.54 -31.19
C LEU A 31 -31.12 -2.03 -31.19
N LEU A 32 -30.04 -1.56 -30.57
CA LEU A 32 -29.69 -0.13 -30.59
C LEU A 32 -29.34 0.34 -32.02
N ALA A 33 -28.59 -0.47 -32.77
CA ALA A 33 -28.21 -0.16 -34.15
C ALA A 33 -29.39 -0.06 -35.13
N GLN A 34 -30.53 -0.70 -34.82
CA GLN A 34 -31.73 -0.61 -35.67
C GLN A 34 -32.42 0.77 -35.57
N ASN A 35 -32.19 1.51 -34.50
CA ASN A 35 -32.81 2.82 -34.30
C ASN A 35 -31.85 3.81 -33.64
N GLU A 36 -30.94 4.34 -34.45
CA GLU A 36 -29.94 5.33 -34.02
C GLU A 36 -30.56 6.61 -33.46
N SER A 37 -31.79 6.95 -33.87
CA SER A 37 -32.51 8.13 -33.37
C SER A 37 -33.14 7.92 -31.99
N SER A 38 -33.16 6.69 -31.48
CA SER A 38 -33.70 6.40 -30.14
C SER A 38 -32.84 7.06 -29.05
N VAL A 39 -33.49 7.56 -28.00
CA VAL A 39 -32.82 8.12 -26.81
C VAL A 39 -31.82 7.12 -26.22
N ALA A 40 -32.15 5.84 -26.20
CA ALA A 40 -31.26 4.80 -25.69
C ALA A 40 -29.97 4.67 -26.55
N SER A 41 -30.11 4.72 -27.88
CA SER A 41 -28.97 4.63 -28.79
C SER A 41 -28.06 5.86 -28.67
N GLN A 42 -28.65 7.05 -28.64
CA GLN A 42 -27.90 8.30 -28.47
C GLN A 42 -27.20 8.37 -27.11
N THR A 43 -27.84 7.89 -26.05
CA THR A 43 -27.26 7.85 -24.70
C THR A 43 -26.04 6.94 -24.67
N VAL A 44 -26.16 5.72 -25.21
CA VAL A 44 -25.04 4.77 -25.27
C VAL A 44 -23.91 5.32 -26.13
N ALA A 45 -24.20 5.95 -27.27
CA ALA A 45 -23.19 6.58 -28.13
C ALA A 45 -22.42 7.69 -27.40
N ALA A 46 -23.12 8.61 -26.73
CA ALA A 46 -22.48 9.67 -25.96
C ALA A 46 -21.60 9.14 -24.82
N PHE A 47 -22.05 8.09 -24.11
CA PHE A 47 -21.22 7.45 -23.09
C PHE A 47 -20.01 6.71 -23.68
N ALA A 48 -20.15 6.08 -24.85
CA ALA A 48 -19.05 5.40 -25.52
C ALA A 48 -17.94 6.39 -25.90
N GLU A 49 -18.30 7.56 -26.45
CA GLU A 49 -17.34 8.62 -26.77
C GLU A 49 -16.58 9.11 -25.53
N LEU A 50 -17.29 9.37 -24.42
CA LEU A 50 -16.67 9.79 -23.16
C LEU A 50 -15.74 8.71 -22.57
N LEU A 51 -16.13 7.44 -22.68
CA LEU A 51 -15.30 6.32 -22.24
C LEU A 51 -14.04 6.18 -23.10
N ASP A 52 -14.14 6.34 -24.41
CA ASP A 52 -13.00 6.28 -25.32
C ASP A 52 -11.98 7.40 -25.00
N ASP A 53 -12.45 8.62 -24.71
CA ASP A 53 -11.59 9.72 -24.26
C ASP A 53 -10.87 9.38 -22.94
N CYS A 54 -11.60 8.84 -21.95
CA CYS A 54 -11.02 8.45 -20.66
C CYS A 54 -9.98 7.31 -20.81
N VAL A 55 -10.27 6.34 -21.67
CA VAL A 55 -9.36 5.22 -21.95
C VAL A 55 -8.10 5.73 -22.66
N LEU A 56 -8.24 6.67 -23.60
CA LEU A 56 -7.12 7.26 -24.30
C LEU A 56 -6.22 8.05 -23.34
N ASP A 57 -6.78 8.88 -22.46
CA ASP A 57 -6.03 9.63 -21.45
C ASP A 57 -5.23 8.69 -20.53
N LEU A 58 -5.88 7.62 -20.04
CA LEU A 58 -5.21 6.62 -19.21
C LEU A 58 -4.09 5.90 -19.99
N ALA A 59 -4.34 5.51 -21.24
CA ALA A 59 -3.35 4.84 -22.07
C ALA A 59 -2.13 5.73 -22.34
N GLN A 60 -2.35 7.03 -22.57
CA GLN A 60 -1.28 8.01 -22.75
C GLN A 60 -0.48 8.21 -21.47
N GLU A 61 -1.13 8.29 -20.31
CA GLU A 61 -0.45 8.44 -19.03
C GLU A 61 0.42 7.22 -18.71
N VAL A 62 -0.12 6.01 -18.86
CA VAL A 62 0.64 4.76 -18.68
C VAL A 62 1.81 4.69 -19.69
N HIS A 63 1.60 5.09 -20.95
CA HIS A 63 2.68 5.15 -21.93
C HIS A 63 3.77 6.15 -21.52
N ARG A 64 3.38 7.33 -21.03
CA ARG A 64 4.29 8.37 -20.54
C ARG A 64 5.13 7.82 -19.39
N GLU A 65 4.49 7.23 -18.39
CA GLU A 65 5.16 6.65 -17.22
C GLU A 65 6.11 5.50 -17.60
N ALA A 66 5.69 4.62 -18.53
CA ALA A 66 6.53 3.56 -19.07
C ALA A 66 7.79 4.11 -19.75
N ARG A 67 7.61 5.13 -20.59
CA ARG A 67 8.70 5.78 -21.33
C ARG A 67 9.65 6.55 -20.41
N THR A 68 9.15 7.15 -19.33
CA THR A 68 9.97 7.88 -18.35
C THR A 68 10.56 6.99 -17.26
N GLY A 69 10.24 5.69 -17.24
CA GLY A 69 10.70 4.75 -16.21
C GLY A 69 10.08 4.98 -14.82
N ALA A 70 8.89 5.59 -14.77
CA ALA A 70 8.16 5.85 -13.53
C ALA A 70 7.22 4.69 -13.13
N LEU A 71 6.88 3.81 -14.08
CA LEU A 71 6.13 2.59 -13.77
C LEU A 71 7.00 1.62 -12.96
N PRO A 72 6.46 1.03 -11.87
CA PRO A 72 7.13 -0.06 -11.21
C PRO A 72 7.34 -1.22 -12.21
N PRO A 73 8.43 -2.01 -12.09
CA PRO A 73 8.62 -3.18 -12.93
C PRO A 73 7.39 -4.07 -12.80
N SER A 74 6.69 -4.26 -13.91
CA SER A 74 5.52 -5.14 -13.98
C SER A 74 5.97 -6.52 -13.51
N GLU A 75 5.44 -6.96 -12.37
CA GLU A 75 5.56 -8.35 -11.93
C GLU A 75 4.78 -9.16 -12.95
N SER A 76 5.48 -9.61 -14.00
CA SER A 76 4.93 -10.45 -15.05
C SER A 76 4.22 -11.63 -14.41
N LEU A 77 2.95 -11.82 -14.75
CA LEU A 77 2.08 -12.92 -14.34
C LEU A 77 2.61 -14.32 -14.73
N ASP A 78 3.80 -14.40 -15.34
CA ASP A 78 4.51 -15.62 -15.71
C ASP A 78 5.45 -16.16 -14.61
N ALA A 79 5.56 -15.47 -13.46
CA ALA A 79 6.26 -16.02 -12.30
C ALA A 79 5.33 -16.99 -11.54
N ALA A 80 5.61 -18.30 -11.69
CA ALA A 80 4.92 -19.41 -11.01
C ALA A 80 4.62 -19.14 -9.52
N PRO A 81 3.53 -19.71 -8.96
CA PRO A 81 3.06 -19.38 -7.62
C PRO A 81 4.05 -19.89 -6.57
N ALA A 82 4.92 -19.00 -6.08
CA ALA A 82 5.58 -19.21 -4.81
C ALA A 82 4.50 -19.19 -3.70
N ALA A 83 4.59 -20.19 -2.83
CA ALA A 83 3.69 -20.50 -1.72
C ALA A 83 3.17 -19.27 -0.93
N PRO A 84 1.98 -19.35 -0.30
CA PRO A 84 1.34 -18.20 0.34
C PRO A 84 2.22 -17.66 1.48
N PRO A 85 2.52 -16.35 1.52
CA PRO A 85 3.09 -15.72 2.69
C PRO A 85 1.95 -15.43 3.67
N ASP A 86 1.85 -16.25 4.71
CA ASP A 86 1.18 -15.79 5.92
C ASP A 86 1.89 -14.53 6.41
N SER A 87 1.12 -13.45 6.57
CA SER A 87 1.47 -12.18 7.23
C SER A 87 2.07 -11.08 6.33
N ALA A 88 1.16 -10.31 5.73
CA ALA A 88 1.21 -8.86 5.52
C ALA A 88 2.60 -8.18 5.40
N HIS A 89 3.09 -8.01 4.18
CA HIS A 89 3.59 -6.75 3.58
C HIS A 89 4.15 -7.03 2.17
N PRO A 90 4.08 -6.08 1.21
CA PRO A 90 4.55 -6.30 -0.16
C PRO A 90 6.05 -6.54 -0.18
N GLN A 91 6.47 -7.73 -0.64
CA GLN A 91 7.87 -8.10 -0.75
C GLN A 91 8.45 -7.51 -2.05
N HIS A 92 8.91 -6.27 -2.01
CA HIS A 92 9.80 -5.77 -3.06
C HIS A 92 11.09 -6.61 -3.04
N ALA A 93 11.45 -7.19 -4.19
CA ALA A 93 12.66 -7.99 -4.34
C ALA A 93 13.90 -7.18 -3.89
N HIS A 94 14.38 -7.45 -2.69
CA HIS A 94 15.53 -6.79 -2.11
C HIS A 94 16.82 -7.28 -2.80
N PRO A 95 17.78 -6.39 -3.11
CA PRO A 95 19.13 -6.82 -3.48
C PRO A 95 19.73 -7.67 -2.35
N PRO A 96 20.63 -8.62 -2.67
CA PRO A 96 21.13 -9.57 -1.68
C PRO A 96 21.73 -8.83 -0.47
N PRO A 97 21.38 -9.25 0.76
CA PRO A 97 21.86 -8.59 1.96
C PRO A 97 23.39 -8.58 1.95
N ARG A 98 23.98 -7.40 2.16
CA ARG A 98 25.42 -7.27 2.36
C ARG A 98 25.84 -8.20 3.50
N PRO A 99 26.93 -8.98 3.36
CA PRO A 99 27.34 -9.95 4.37
C PRO A 99 27.59 -9.23 5.70
N GLY A 100 26.74 -9.49 6.70
CA GLY A 100 26.87 -8.95 8.06
C GLY A 100 25.58 -8.40 8.68
N CYS A 101 24.55 -8.08 7.91
CA CYS A 101 23.34 -7.45 8.43
C CYS A 101 22.12 -8.38 8.37
N ARG A 102 21.80 -9.02 9.50
CA ARG A 102 20.55 -9.80 9.68
C ARG A 102 19.54 -8.93 10.45
N GLY A 103 18.72 -8.17 9.74
CA GLY A 103 17.65 -7.36 10.34
C GLY A 103 16.63 -6.89 9.30
N PRO A 104 15.44 -6.43 9.72
CA PRO A 104 14.45 -5.82 8.83
C PRO A 104 15.09 -4.67 8.06
N VAL A 105 14.87 -4.66 6.75
CA VAL A 105 15.42 -3.65 5.84
C VAL A 105 14.34 -2.60 5.59
N ASP A 106 14.69 -1.32 5.61
CA ASP A 106 13.75 -0.24 5.32
C ASP A 106 13.42 -0.13 3.81
N VAL A 107 12.51 0.78 3.46
CA VAL A 107 12.11 1.06 2.06
C VAL A 107 13.28 1.49 1.17
N PHE A 108 14.40 1.92 1.76
CA PHE A 108 15.62 2.33 1.05
C PHE A 108 16.69 1.24 1.00
N GLY A 109 16.40 0.03 1.47
CA GLY A 109 17.38 -1.06 1.46
C GLY A 109 18.41 -0.98 2.60
N GLN A 110 18.21 -0.11 3.61
CA GLN A 110 19.13 0.04 4.73
C GLN A 110 18.70 -0.83 5.92
N SER A 111 19.67 -1.50 6.55
CA SER A 111 19.47 -2.24 7.79
C SER A 111 19.83 -1.36 8.98
N HIS A 112 18.86 -1.03 9.83
CA HIS A 112 19.12 -0.26 11.05
C HIS A 112 19.33 -1.21 12.25
N PRO A 113 20.25 -0.88 13.17
CA PRO A 113 20.44 -1.68 14.39
C PRO A 113 19.19 -1.61 15.27
N ALA A 114 18.87 -2.72 15.95
CA ALA A 114 17.70 -2.80 16.85
C ALA A 114 17.72 -1.77 17.99
N LYS A 115 18.89 -1.24 18.33
CA LYS A 115 19.05 -0.09 19.23
C LYS A 115 19.66 1.06 18.46
N ALA A 116 18.94 2.18 18.40
CA ALA A 116 19.45 3.44 17.86
C ALA A 116 20.59 3.96 18.75
N THR A 117 21.83 3.87 18.26
CA THR A 117 23.05 4.30 18.95
C THR A 117 23.42 5.76 18.65
N ASP A 118 22.71 6.40 17.73
CA ASP A 118 22.93 7.79 17.35
C ASP A 118 22.85 8.73 18.57
N VAL A 119 23.79 9.66 18.66
CA VAL A 119 23.86 10.61 19.78
C VAL A 119 23.14 11.89 19.38
N VAL A 120 22.08 12.22 20.12
CA VAL A 120 21.25 13.41 19.89
C VAL A 120 21.42 14.39 21.05
N SER A 121 21.47 15.68 20.75
CA SER A 121 21.49 16.73 21.79
C SER A 121 20.08 17.02 22.31
N CYS A 122 19.92 16.96 23.65
CA CYS A 122 18.68 17.32 24.32
C CYS A 122 18.48 18.84 24.30
N ARG A 123 17.42 19.32 23.67
CA ARG A 123 17.10 20.76 23.55
C ARG A 123 16.75 21.43 24.89
N ASN A 124 16.46 20.66 25.95
CA ASN A 124 16.12 21.19 27.27
C ASN A 124 17.33 21.35 28.21
N CYS A 125 18.36 20.51 28.08
CA CYS A 125 19.53 20.57 28.99
C CYS A 125 20.88 20.58 28.28
N GLY A 126 20.90 20.57 26.94
CA GLY A 126 22.11 20.57 26.12
C GLY A 126 22.96 19.30 26.18
N ARG A 127 22.55 18.28 26.95
CA ARG A 127 23.33 17.04 27.08
C ARG A 127 23.19 16.17 25.84
N HIS A 128 24.30 15.57 25.44
CA HIS A 128 24.35 14.51 24.44
C HIS A 128 23.82 13.20 25.03
N VAL A 129 22.82 12.61 24.38
CA VAL A 129 22.11 11.41 24.85
C VAL A 129 21.93 10.47 23.66
N GLN A 130 22.15 9.17 23.85
CA GLN A 130 21.87 8.18 22.81
C GLN A 130 20.36 8.14 22.51
N ALA A 131 19.99 8.07 21.24
CA ALA A 131 18.60 8.06 20.76
C ALA A 131 17.77 6.97 21.44
N GLY A 132 18.32 5.76 21.59
CA GLY A 132 17.65 4.65 22.30
C GLY A 132 17.44 4.90 23.81
N SER A 133 18.11 5.88 24.41
CA SER A 133 18.00 6.27 25.82
C SER A 133 17.32 7.62 26.03
N PHE A 134 16.76 8.22 24.99
CA PHE A 134 16.20 9.57 25.06
C PHE A 134 14.93 9.62 25.93
N ALA A 135 14.08 8.59 25.88
CA ALA A 135 12.88 8.49 26.73
C ALA A 135 13.20 8.48 28.24
N PRO A 136 14.05 7.59 28.79
CA PRO A 136 14.41 7.62 30.21
C PRO A 136 15.20 8.89 30.59
N HIS A 137 15.86 9.54 29.63
CA HIS A 137 16.44 10.87 29.87
C HIS A 137 15.36 11.94 30.07
N LEU A 138 14.33 12.00 29.22
CA LEU A 138 13.27 13.01 29.32
C LEU A 138 12.49 12.91 30.63
N GLU A 139 12.24 11.69 31.13
CA GLU A 139 11.60 11.47 32.44
C GLU A 139 12.36 12.20 33.57
N LYS A 140 13.68 12.12 33.56
CA LYS A 140 14.56 12.79 34.54
C LYS A 140 14.78 14.26 34.21
N CYS A 141 14.91 14.62 32.93
CA CYS A 141 15.22 15.97 32.48
C CYS A 141 14.03 16.92 32.69
N MET A 142 12.82 16.46 32.37
CA MET A 142 11.57 17.22 32.52
C MET A 142 10.91 16.97 33.88
N GLY A 143 11.25 15.88 34.58
CA GLY A 143 10.67 15.53 35.88
C GLY A 143 11.14 16.37 37.07
N LYS A 144 12.20 17.17 36.91
CA LYS A 144 12.77 18.01 37.99
C LYS A 144 11.78 19.03 38.57
N GLY A 145 10.87 19.58 37.75
CA GLY A 145 9.85 20.52 38.22
C GLY A 145 8.84 19.88 39.19
N ARG A 146 8.52 18.60 39.00
CA ARG A 146 7.54 17.88 39.84
C ARG A 146 8.10 17.50 41.21
N ALA A 147 9.39 17.16 41.30
CA ALA A 147 10.04 16.87 42.58
C ALA A 147 10.21 18.15 43.44
N ALA A 148 10.60 19.26 42.81
CA ALA A 148 10.73 20.55 43.47
C ALA A 148 9.37 21.09 43.96
N ALA A 149 8.32 21.05 43.12
CA ALA A 149 6.97 21.47 43.51
C ALA A 149 6.42 20.65 44.69
N ARG A 150 6.56 19.32 44.66
CA ARG A 150 6.14 18.45 45.77
C ARG A 150 6.92 18.72 47.06
N ALA A 151 8.21 19.03 46.95
CA ALA A 151 9.02 19.40 48.12
C ALA A 151 8.61 20.76 48.70
N ALA A 152 8.25 21.74 47.86
CA ALA A 152 7.72 23.02 48.29
C ALA A 152 6.35 22.86 48.98
N SER A 153 5.42 22.12 48.37
CA SER A 153 4.10 21.85 48.98
C SER A 153 4.20 21.15 50.34
N ARG A 154 5.15 20.21 50.51
CA ARG A 154 5.40 19.58 51.82
C ARG A 154 5.93 20.54 52.88
N ARG A 155 6.75 21.52 52.49
CA ARG A 155 7.24 22.56 53.43
C ARG A 155 6.10 23.47 53.87
N MET A 156 5.23 23.86 52.93
CA MET A 156 4.08 24.72 53.21
C MET A 156 3.03 24.01 54.09
N ALA A 157 2.77 22.72 53.85
CA ALA A 157 1.84 21.93 54.64
C ALA A 157 2.36 21.53 56.03
N GLY A 158 3.67 21.68 56.29
CA GLY A 158 4.27 21.43 57.61
C GLY A 158 4.44 22.70 58.47
N GLN A 159 3.95 23.85 57.99
CA GLN A 159 4.08 25.16 58.65
C GLN A 159 2.75 25.71 59.21
N SER A 160 1.70 24.88 59.27
CA SER A 160 0.40 25.18 59.91
C SER A 160 0.21 24.42 61.22
#